data_AF-A0A260YVL4-F1
#
_entry.id   AF-A0A260YVL4-F1
#
_cell.length_a   1.000
_cell.length_b   1.000
_cell.length_c   1.000
_cell.angle_alpha   90.00
_cell.angle_beta   90.00
_cell.angle_gamma   90.00
#
_symmetry.space_group_name_H-M   'P 1'
#
loop_
_entity.id
_entity.type
_entity.pdbx_description
1 polymer ?
#
loop_
_entity_poly.entity_id
_entity_poly.type
_entity_poly.pdbx_seq_one_letter_code
_entity_poly.pdbx_strand_id
1 'polypeptide(L)'
;MSYIVSFIEAENEMWEHLKTSDDVFHDYYHKFGMQWIYDNKNRLMNLTGKSITHIENVLRLYRNGDRATGHIIKAFSYTQEQREGLLKAFNLNPFISPQEIGELSDKTGLTRSQITSWFSKQRKIQNGTVVKKKKRWVHIYKDPLMALTGKSERAINDILQAYRSEDHANGVKIKQQKYSPDQVAVLFKAFDESPYADSNKITEIADKTGLMRNQVCGGWWFS
;
A
#
# COMPACT_ATOMS: atom_id res chain seq x y z
N MET A 1 1.52 -32.47 17.92
CA MET A 1 0.90 -32.70 16.59
C MET A 1 -0.46 -31.97 16.52
N SER A 2 -0.52 -30.64 16.37
CA SER A 2 -1.84 -29.96 16.34
C SER A 2 -1.87 -28.51 15.80
N TYR A 3 -1.05 -28.18 14.79
CA TYR A 3 -1.20 -26.87 14.09
C TYR A 3 -0.91 -26.93 12.58
N ILE A 4 -0.23 -27.98 12.10
CA ILE A 4 0.09 -28.18 10.66
C ILE A 4 -1.17 -28.52 9.83
N VAL A 5 -2.23 -28.99 10.49
CA VAL A 5 -3.42 -29.54 9.85
C VAL A 5 -4.42 -28.44 9.42
N SER A 6 -4.46 -27.29 10.10
CA SER A 6 -5.59 -26.35 10.00
C SER A 6 -5.65 -25.42 8.76
N PHE A 7 -4.59 -25.26 7.98
CA PHE A 7 -4.57 -24.23 6.91
C PHE A 7 -4.54 -24.78 5.48
N ILE A 8 -3.92 -25.94 5.25
CA ILE A 8 -4.21 -26.73 4.03
C ILE A 8 -5.69 -27.12 4.03
N GLU A 9 -6.25 -27.41 5.21
CA GLU A 9 -7.70 -27.56 5.40
C GLU A 9 -8.46 -26.31 5.00
N ALA A 10 -8.14 -25.10 5.47
CA ALA A 10 -8.93 -23.90 5.16
C ALA A 10 -9.02 -23.56 3.65
N GLU A 11 -7.92 -23.66 2.90
CA GLU A 11 -7.97 -23.45 1.44
C GLU A 11 -8.73 -24.59 0.74
N ASN A 12 -8.53 -25.84 1.18
CA ASN A 12 -9.25 -26.98 0.64
C ASN A 12 -10.76 -26.92 0.99
N GLU A 13 -11.12 -26.53 2.19
CA GLU A 13 -12.49 -26.33 2.70
C GLU A 13 -13.21 -25.23 1.90
N MET A 14 -12.52 -24.13 1.59
CA MET A 14 -13.05 -23.13 0.68
C MET A 14 -13.39 -23.76 -0.67
N TRP A 15 -12.46 -24.51 -1.26
CA TRP A 15 -12.70 -25.11 -2.57
C TRP A 15 -13.77 -26.21 -2.55
N GLU A 16 -13.84 -27.02 -1.49
CA GLU A 16 -14.93 -27.99 -1.31
C GLU A 16 -16.28 -27.30 -1.13
N HIS A 17 -16.36 -26.21 -0.35
CA HIS A 17 -17.58 -25.40 -0.21
C HIS A 17 -17.98 -24.79 -1.56
N LEU A 18 -17.03 -24.28 -2.34
CA LEU A 18 -17.31 -23.68 -3.64
C LEU A 18 -17.80 -24.71 -4.69
N LYS A 19 -17.51 -26.01 -4.53
CA LYS A 19 -18.06 -27.05 -5.43
C LYS A 19 -19.55 -27.28 -5.25
N THR A 20 -20.07 -27.02 -4.05
CA THR A 20 -21.49 -27.20 -3.72
C THR A 20 -22.24 -25.87 -3.61
N SER A 21 -21.56 -24.74 -3.84
CA SER A 21 -22.15 -23.41 -3.76
C SER A 21 -23.02 -23.09 -4.98
N ASP A 22 -24.21 -22.56 -4.72
CA ASP A 22 -25.14 -22.06 -5.75
C ASP A 22 -24.61 -20.78 -6.43
N ASP A 23 -23.82 -19.97 -5.72
CA ASP A 23 -23.15 -18.77 -6.26
C ASP A 23 -21.68 -18.74 -5.85
N VAL A 24 -20.89 -19.46 -6.64
CA VAL A 24 -19.44 -19.60 -6.49
C VAL A 24 -18.74 -18.23 -6.40
N PHE A 25 -19.17 -17.23 -7.17
CA PHE A 25 -18.48 -15.94 -7.19
C PHE A 25 -18.82 -15.11 -5.96
N HIS A 26 -20.08 -15.14 -5.51
CA HIS A 26 -20.51 -14.46 -4.29
C HIS A 26 -19.79 -15.05 -3.07
N ASP A 27 -19.78 -16.36 -2.91
CA ASP A 27 -19.12 -17.01 -1.77
C ASP A 27 -17.61 -16.78 -1.81
N TYR A 28 -16.98 -16.94 -2.98
CA TYR A 28 -15.56 -16.64 -3.15
C TYR A 28 -15.21 -15.22 -2.70
N TYR A 29 -16.04 -14.23 -3.06
CA TYR A 29 -15.77 -12.83 -2.80
C TYR A 29 -16.16 -12.38 -1.39
N HIS A 30 -17.41 -12.62 -0.97
CA HIS A 30 -17.97 -12.12 0.30
C HIS A 30 -17.73 -13.07 1.46
N LYS A 31 -17.84 -14.39 1.27
CA LYS A 31 -17.68 -15.38 2.34
C LYS A 31 -16.21 -15.64 2.65
N PHE A 32 -15.37 -15.75 1.62
CA PHE A 32 -13.94 -16.02 1.78
C PHE A 32 -13.04 -14.79 1.61
N GLY A 33 -13.62 -13.63 1.30
CA GLY A 33 -12.87 -12.37 1.18
C GLY A 33 -11.88 -12.34 0.01
N MET A 34 -12.02 -13.23 -0.98
CA MET A 34 -11.10 -13.34 -2.10
C MET A 34 -11.44 -12.33 -3.18
N GLN A 35 -10.84 -11.15 -3.06
CA GLN A 35 -11.14 -10.04 -3.95
C GLN A 35 -10.47 -10.14 -5.32
N TRP A 36 -9.50 -11.04 -5.53
CA TRP A 36 -8.67 -11.07 -6.73
C TRP A 36 -8.49 -12.48 -7.25
N ILE A 37 -8.48 -12.65 -8.57
CA ILE A 37 -8.39 -13.98 -9.18
C ILE A 37 -6.97 -14.51 -9.36
N TYR A 38 -5.92 -13.70 -9.18
CA TYR A 38 -4.58 -13.98 -9.74
C TYR A 38 -4.12 -15.42 -9.52
N ASP A 39 -4.22 -15.92 -8.30
CA ASP A 39 -3.70 -17.24 -7.94
C ASP A 39 -4.77 -18.35 -8.03
N ASN A 40 -6.03 -17.97 -8.19
CA ASN A 40 -7.20 -18.85 -8.20
C ASN A 40 -7.87 -18.95 -9.59
N LYS A 41 -7.32 -18.24 -10.58
CA LYS A 41 -7.86 -18.03 -11.92
C LYS A 41 -8.19 -19.35 -12.63
N ASN A 42 -7.25 -20.28 -12.66
CA ASN A 42 -7.44 -21.57 -13.32
C ASN A 42 -8.44 -22.45 -12.56
N ARG A 43 -8.44 -22.40 -11.22
CA ARG A 43 -9.38 -23.16 -10.39
C ARG A 43 -10.81 -22.65 -10.55
N LEU A 44 -11.03 -21.33 -10.51
CA LEU A 44 -12.34 -20.73 -10.77
C LEU A 44 -12.83 -21.00 -12.19
N MET A 45 -11.95 -20.95 -13.18
CA MET A 45 -12.28 -21.28 -14.56
C MET A 45 -12.74 -22.74 -14.69
N ASN A 46 -11.99 -23.68 -14.09
CA ASN A 46 -12.34 -25.09 -14.10
C ASN A 46 -13.63 -25.39 -13.33
N LEU A 47 -13.87 -24.68 -12.23
CA LEU A 47 -15.05 -24.88 -11.37
C LEU A 47 -16.34 -24.32 -11.99
N THR A 48 -16.26 -23.15 -12.61
CA THR A 48 -17.44 -22.42 -13.10
C THR A 48 -17.67 -22.56 -14.60
N GLY A 49 -16.68 -23.06 -15.34
CA GLY A 49 -16.67 -23.09 -16.80
C GLY A 49 -16.65 -21.71 -17.47
N LYS A 50 -16.50 -20.62 -16.70
CA LYS A 50 -16.53 -19.25 -17.21
C LYS A 50 -15.15 -18.80 -17.68
N SER A 51 -15.14 -17.92 -18.69
CA SER A 51 -13.90 -17.29 -19.13
C SER A 51 -13.32 -16.39 -18.03
N ILE A 52 -12.00 -16.27 -18.02
CA ILE A 52 -11.27 -15.41 -17.10
C ILE A 52 -11.83 -13.99 -17.09
N THR A 53 -12.08 -13.42 -18.27
CA THR A 53 -12.61 -12.07 -18.42
C THR A 53 -13.99 -11.93 -17.79
N HIS A 54 -14.84 -12.96 -17.91
CA HIS A 54 -16.14 -12.96 -17.25
C HIS A 54 -15.98 -12.94 -15.73
N ILE A 55 -15.12 -13.80 -15.18
CA ILE A 55 -14.84 -13.86 -13.74
C ILE A 55 -14.30 -12.52 -13.22
N GLU A 56 -13.36 -11.90 -13.94
CA GLU A 56 -12.82 -10.58 -13.60
C GLU A 56 -13.89 -9.49 -13.58
N ASN A 57 -14.81 -9.53 -14.56
CA ASN A 57 -15.92 -8.58 -14.65
C ASN A 57 -16.89 -8.74 -13.47
N VAL A 58 -17.26 -9.98 -13.10
CA VAL A 58 -18.14 -10.25 -11.96
C VAL A 58 -17.52 -9.73 -10.66
N LEU A 59 -16.26 -10.09 -10.36
CA LEU A 59 -15.60 -9.59 -9.14
C LEU A 59 -15.38 -8.07 -9.18
N ARG A 60 -15.24 -7.47 -10.37
CA ARG A 60 -15.21 -6.01 -10.52
C ARG A 60 -16.55 -5.38 -10.17
N LEU A 61 -17.66 -5.99 -10.55
CA LEU A 61 -18.99 -5.51 -10.19
C LEU A 61 -19.19 -5.56 -8.67
N TYR A 62 -18.79 -6.64 -7.99
CA TYR A 62 -18.84 -6.70 -6.52
C TYR A 62 -17.99 -5.61 -5.86
N ARG A 63 -16.74 -5.43 -6.30
CA ARG A 63 -15.88 -4.33 -5.80
C ARG A 63 -16.50 -2.94 -6.02
N ASN A 64 -17.17 -2.73 -7.15
CA ASN A 64 -17.79 -1.45 -7.46
C ASN A 64 -19.07 -1.22 -6.66
N GLY A 65 -19.88 -2.27 -6.47
CA GLY A 65 -21.08 -2.25 -5.63
C GLY A 65 -20.74 -1.92 -4.18
N ASP A 66 -19.77 -2.62 -3.59
CA ASP A 66 -19.33 -2.38 -2.21
C ASP A 66 -18.76 -0.97 -2.01
N ARG A 67 -18.07 -0.43 -3.03
CA ARG A 67 -17.63 0.98 -3.01
C ARG A 67 -18.80 1.96 -3.05
N ALA A 68 -19.85 1.66 -3.82
CA ALA A 68 -21.01 2.53 -3.96
C ALA A 68 -21.90 2.53 -2.71
N THR A 69 -22.00 1.40 -2.02
CA THR A 69 -22.77 1.25 -0.76
C THR A 69 -21.99 1.69 0.48
N GLY A 70 -20.72 2.11 0.32
CA GLY A 70 -19.85 2.48 1.44
C GLY A 70 -19.35 1.29 2.25
N HIS A 71 -19.54 0.07 1.76
CA HIS A 71 -19.00 -1.14 2.37
C HIS A 71 -17.47 -1.12 2.21
N ILE A 72 -16.76 -0.73 3.26
CA ILE A 72 -15.29 -0.75 3.27
C ILE A 72 -14.86 -2.21 3.46
N ILE A 73 -14.68 -2.94 2.36
CA ILE A 73 -13.92 -4.18 2.44
C ILE A 73 -12.50 -3.79 2.81
N LYS A 74 -12.11 -4.09 4.05
CA LYS A 74 -10.78 -3.78 4.57
C LYS A 74 -9.76 -4.43 3.65
N ALA A 75 -9.04 -3.60 2.89
CA ALA A 75 -7.94 -4.08 2.06
C ALA A 75 -6.99 -4.87 2.95
N PHE A 76 -6.69 -6.11 2.55
CA PHE A 76 -5.82 -6.98 3.31
C PHE A 76 -4.51 -6.25 3.62
N SER A 77 -4.23 -6.06 4.91
CA SER A 77 -3.01 -5.45 5.39
C SER A 77 -2.31 -6.44 6.29
N TYR A 78 -1.09 -6.80 5.91
CA TYR A 78 -0.19 -7.56 6.76
C TYR A 78 -0.03 -6.86 8.12
N THR A 79 -0.14 -7.63 9.21
CA THR A 79 0.20 -7.16 10.57
C THR A 79 1.68 -6.82 10.67
N GLN A 80 2.09 -6.16 11.75
CA GLN A 80 3.50 -5.82 11.97
C GLN A 80 4.36 -7.09 12.04
N GLU A 81 3.93 -8.08 12.82
CA GLU A 81 4.61 -9.37 12.97
C GLU A 81 4.73 -10.13 11.63
N GLN A 82 3.64 -10.17 10.85
CA GLN A 82 3.67 -10.78 9.51
C GLN A 82 4.66 -10.09 8.59
N ARG A 83 4.75 -8.75 8.63
CA ARG A 83 5.72 -7.99 7.83
C ARG A 83 7.15 -8.28 8.25
N GLU A 84 7.41 -8.36 9.54
CA GLU A 84 8.74 -8.67 10.09
C GLU A 84 9.18 -10.08 9.71
N GLY A 85 8.27 -11.05 9.83
CA GLY A 85 8.50 -12.44 9.39
C GLY A 85 8.82 -12.54 7.90
N LEU A 86 8.02 -11.87 7.06
CA LEU A 86 8.24 -11.80 5.61
C LEU A 86 9.58 -11.11 5.25
N LEU A 87 9.92 -10.00 5.92
CA LEU A 87 11.18 -9.28 5.71
C LEU A 87 12.39 -10.12 6.11
N LYS A 88 12.31 -10.80 7.26
CA LYS A 88 13.37 -11.71 7.72
C LYS A 88 13.60 -12.83 6.72
N ALA A 89 12.54 -13.47 6.24
CA ALA A 89 12.62 -14.52 5.21
C ALA A 89 13.17 -13.98 3.89
N PHE A 90 12.75 -12.78 3.46
CA PHE A 90 13.23 -12.15 2.24
C PHE A 90 14.73 -11.83 2.26
N ASN A 91 15.22 -11.35 3.41
CA ASN A 91 16.65 -11.05 3.58
C ASN A 91 17.51 -12.32 3.57
N LEU A 92 16.97 -13.46 4.01
CA LEU A 92 17.64 -14.76 3.94
C LEU A 92 17.64 -15.29 2.50
N ASN A 93 16.48 -15.25 1.83
CA ASN A 93 16.33 -15.74 0.47
C ASN A 93 15.25 -14.95 -0.29
N PRO A 94 15.60 -14.02 -1.20
CA PRO A 94 14.63 -13.28 -2.04
C PRO A 94 13.87 -14.15 -3.06
N PHE A 95 14.34 -15.37 -3.32
CA PHE A 95 13.79 -16.34 -4.26
C PHE A 95 13.42 -17.64 -3.54
N ILE A 96 12.41 -17.55 -2.68
CA ILE A 96 11.89 -18.69 -1.92
C ILE A 96 11.31 -19.80 -2.82
N SER A 97 11.61 -21.04 -2.45
CA SER A 97 11.08 -22.26 -3.04
C SER A 97 9.64 -22.52 -2.60
N PRO A 98 8.88 -23.40 -3.30
CA PRO A 98 7.53 -23.79 -2.90
C PRO A 98 7.45 -24.36 -1.47
N GLN A 99 8.50 -25.04 -1.01
CA GLN A 99 8.58 -25.59 0.35
C GLN A 99 8.72 -24.46 1.38
N GLU A 100 9.66 -23.53 1.18
CA GLU A 100 9.85 -22.35 2.05
C GLU A 100 8.61 -21.45 2.08
N ILE A 101 7.88 -21.33 0.97
CA ILE A 101 6.57 -20.66 0.93
C ILE A 101 5.57 -21.33 1.86
N GLY A 102 5.55 -22.68 1.89
CA GLY A 102 4.69 -23.45 2.80
C GLY A 102 5.05 -23.19 4.26
N GLU A 103 6.32 -23.30 4.62
CA GLU A 103 6.76 -23.04 5.99
C GLU A 103 6.49 -21.60 6.46
N LEU A 104 6.61 -20.63 5.55
CA LEU A 104 6.33 -19.23 5.85
C LEU A 104 4.82 -18.97 5.97
N SER A 105 4.01 -19.68 5.17
CA SER A 105 2.55 -19.70 5.29
C SER A 105 2.14 -20.18 6.68
N ASP A 106 2.70 -21.31 7.12
CA ASP A 106 2.40 -21.90 8.43
C ASP A 106 2.77 -20.96 9.59
N LYS A 107 3.93 -20.28 9.49
CA LYS A 107 4.41 -19.36 10.53
C LYS A 107 3.64 -18.04 10.60
N THR A 108 3.10 -17.57 9.48
CA THR A 108 2.52 -16.21 9.38
C THR A 108 1.00 -16.20 9.24
N GLY A 109 0.38 -17.35 8.99
CA GLY A 109 -1.04 -17.48 8.63
C GLY A 109 -1.39 -16.81 7.30
N LEU A 110 -0.40 -16.51 6.47
CA LEU A 110 -0.58 -15.89 5.15
C LEU A 110 -0.72 -16.98 4.09
N THR A 111 -1.58 -16.76 3.10
CA THR A 111 -1.68 -17.70 1.99
C THR A 111 -0.39 -17.73 1.17
N ARG A 112 -0.14 -18.87 0.51
CA ARG A 112 0.98 -19.00 -0.43
C ARG A 112 0.97 -17.88 -1.48
N SER A 113 -0.21 -17.47 -1.96
CA SER A 113 -0.35 -16.36 -2.91
C SER A 113 0.02 -14.99 -2.35
N GLN A 114 -0.37 -14.72 -1.11
CA GLN A 114 -0.03 -13.46 -0.43
C GLN A 114 1.49 -13.37 -0.23
N ILE A 115 2.14 -14.50 0.07
CA ILE A 115 3.58 -14.60 0.21
C ILE A 115 4.27 -14.42 -1.16
N THR A 116 3.90 -15.19 -2.19
CA THR A 116 4.50 -15.09 -3.53
C THR A 116 4.34 -13.70 -4.13
N SER A 117 3.15 -13.09 -3.98
CA SER A 117 2.86 -11.72 -4.40
C SER A 117 3.71 -10.71 -3.65
N TRP A 118 3.85 -10.86 -2.32
CA TRP A 118 4.67 -9.97 -1.51
C TRP A 118 6.15 -10.05 -1.91
N PHE A 119 6.69 -11.25 -2.09
CA PHE A 119 8.09 -11.47 -2.52
C PHE A 119 8.35 -10.90 -3.91
N SER A 120 7.43 -11.14 -4.86
CA SER A 120 7.50 -10.55 -6.20
C SER A 120 7.49 -9.03 -6.17
N LYS A 121 6.67 -8.44 -5.31
CA LYS A 121 6.61 -6.99 -5.11
C LYS A 121 7.90 -6.46 -4.48
N GLN A 122 8.46 -7.13 -3.46
CA GLN A 122 9.73 -6.71 -2.86
C GLN A 122 10.90 -6.81 -3.84
N ARG A 123 10.98 -7.84 -4.69
CA ARG A 123 12.00 -7.91 -5.75
C ARG A 123 11.89 -6.75 -6.74
N LYS A 124 10.67 -6.40 -7.16
CA LYS A 124 10.44 -5.21 -8.02
C LYS A 124 10.88 -3.91 -7.33
N ILE A 125 10.73 -3.83 -6.00
CA ILE A 125 11.21 -2.69 -5.22
C ILE A 125 12.73 -2.68 -5.13
N GLN A 126 13.36 -3.82 -4.86
CA GLN A 126 14.81 -3.97 -4.76
C GLN A 126 15.49 -3.66 -6.10
N ASN A 127 14.88 -4.09 -7.21
CA ASN A 127 15.37 -3.84 -8.56
C ASN A 127 15.02 -2.45 -9.09
N GLY A 128 14.46 -1.56 -8.27
CA GLY A 128 14.11 -0.19 -8.64
C GLY A 128 12.96 -0.04 -9.64
N THR A 129 12.37 -1.15 -10.14
CA THR A 129 11.25 -1.15 -11.10
C THR A 129 9.95 -0.66 -10.47
N VAL A 130 9.82 -0.73 -9.14
CA VAL A 130 8.70 -0.14 -8.39
C VAL A 130 9.27 0.68 -7.23
N VAL A 131 9.22 2.00 -7.33
CA VAL A 131 9.60 2.88 -6.23
C VAL A 131 8.56 2.75 -5.10
N LYS A 132 8.96 2.30 -3.90
CA LYS A 132 8.13 2.44 -2.70
C LYS A 132 7.83 3.93 -2.53
N LYS A 133 6.57 4.33 -2.70
CA LYS A 133 6.12 5.69 -2.35
C LYS A 133 6.35 5.88 -0.85
N LYS A 134 7.50 6.46 -0.47
CA LYS A 134 7.73 6.91 0.91
C LYS A 134 6.67 7.98 1.17
N LYS A 135 5.75 7.74 2.11
CA LYS A 135 4.84 8.77 2.64
C LYS A 135 5.62 9.76 3.53
N ARG A 136 6.71 10.34 3.00
CA ARG A 136 7.63 11.23 3.76
C ARG A 136 7.16 12.68 3.87
N TRP A 137 5.96 12.98 3.38
CA TRP A 137 5.52 14.37 3.17
C TRP A 137 4.55 14.88 4.23
N VAL A 138 3.87 13.98 4.95
CA VAL A 138 2.86 14.40 5.93
C VAL A 138 3.46 14.60 7.32
N HIS A 139 4.52 13.84 7.67
CA HIS A 139 5.11 13.86 9.01
C HIS A 139 5.89 15.15 9.32
N ILE A 140 6.60 15.73 8.35
CA ILE A 140 7.47 16.91 8.59
C ILE A 140 6.70 18.11 9.18
N TYR A 141 5.45 18.33 8.76
CA TYR A 141 4.59 19.38 9.32
C TYR A 141 3.71 18.90 10.49
N LYS A 142 3.54 17.59 10.68
CA LYS A 142 2.75 17.02 11.77
C LYS A 142 3.53 16.87 13.06
N ASP A 143 4.82 16.56 12.98
CA ASP A 143 5.65 16.33 14.17
C ASP A 143 5.72 17.58 15.05
N PRO A 144 5.89 18.81 14.52
CA PRO A 144 5.75 20.03 15.31
C PRO A 144 4.35 20.22 15.88
N LEU A 145 3.29 19.91 15.12
CA LEU A 145 1.90 20.02 15.60
C LEU A 145 1.60 19.01 16.71
N MET A 146 2.13 17.79 16.65
CA MET A 146 2.02 16.78 17.71
C MET A 146 2.77 17.24 18.96
N ALA A 147 3.98 17.79 18.80
CA ALA A 147 4.77 18.31 19.91
C ALA A 147 4.09 19.51 20.59
N LEU A 148 3.51 20.43 19.82
CA LEU A 148 2.83 21.62 20.35
C LEU A 148 1.46 21.34 20.96
N THR A 149 0.70 20.41 20.38
CA THR A 149 -0.68 20.13 20.82
C THR A 149 -0.79 18.93 21.77
N GLY A 150 0.26 18.12 21.89
CA GLY A 150 0.26 16.84 22.60
C GLY A 150 -0.69 15.80 21.98
N LYS A 151 -1.27 16.08 20.80
CA LYS A 151 -2.27 15.21 20.17
C LYS A 151 -1.59 14.12 19.35
N SER A 152 -2.25 12.97 19.27
CA SER A 152 -1.82 11.89 18.40
C SER A 152 -1.92 12.28 16.92
N GLU A 153 -1.13 11.64 16.08
CA GLU A 153 -1.14 11.89 14.63
C GLU A 153 -2.54 11.74 14.03
N ARG A 154 -3.33 10.78 14.53
CA ARG A 154 -4.69 10.53 14.08
C ARG A 154 -5.62 11.70 14.40
N ALA A 155 -5.57 12.20 15.63
CA ALA A 155 -6.36 13.36 16.02
C ALA A 155 -6.01 14.60 15.20
N ILE A 156 -4.73 14.81 14.86
CA ILE A 156 -4.31 15.93 14.00
C ILE A 156 -4.84 15.76 12.56
N ASN A 157 -4.84 14.55 12.02
CA ASN A 157 -5.43 14.31 10.70
C ASN A 157 -6.92 14.59 10.66
N ASP A 158 -7.65 14.15 11.68
CA ASP A 158 -9.09 14.31 11.76
C ASP A 158 -9.45 15.81 11.82
N ILE A 159 -8.69 16.60 12.59
CA ILE A 159 -8.81 18.06 12.67
C ILE A 159 -8.51 18.73 11.32
N LEU A 160 -7.39 18.40 10.69
CA LEU A 160 -7.02 18.98 9.39
C LEU A 160 -8.01 18.61 8.28
N GLN A 161 -8.60 17.43 8.35
CA GLN A 161 -9.60 16.98 7.39
C GLN A 161 -10.95 17.68 7.60
N ALA A 162 -11.32 17.98 8.85
CA ALA A 162 -12.51 18.77 9.16
C ALA A 162 -12.41 20.19 8.56
N TYR A 163 -11.31 20.90 8.83
CA TYR A 163 -11.08 22.25 8.25
C TYR A 163 -11.10 22.24 6.72
N ARG A 164 -10.48 21.25 6.07
CA ARG A 164 -10.52 21.12 4.60
C ARG A 164 -11.92 20.89 4.05
N SER A 165 -12.73 20.13 4.78
CA SER A 165 -14.11 19.83 4.37
C SER A 165 -14.96 21.09 4.46
N GLU A 166 -14.72 21.93 5.47
CA GLU A 166 -15.34 23.23 5.66
C GLU A 166 -14.91 24.24 4.59
N ASP A 167 -13.61 24.34 4.29
CA ASP A 167 -13.08 25.17 3.20
C ASP A 167 -13.69 24.80 1.85
N HIS A 168 -13.82 23.50 1.56
CA HIS A 168 -14.46 23.00 0.35
C HIS A 168 -15.96 23.33 0.29
N ALA A 169 -16.68 23.18 1.41
CA ALA A 169 -18.08 23.57 1.50
C ALA A 169 -18.29 25.06 1.24
N ASN A 170 -17.31 25.89 1.62
CA ASN A 170 -17.29 27.33 1.40
C ASN A 170 -16.69 27.73 0.03
N GLY A 171 -16.41 26.78 -0.86
CA GLY A 171 -15.89 27.04 -2.20
C GLY A 171 -14.42 27.48 -2.25
N VAL A 172 -13.70 27.42 -1.13
CA VAL A 172 -12.29 27.81 -1.02
C VAL A 172 -11.40 26.68 -1.55
N LYS A 173 -10.74 26.92 -2.69
CA LYS A 173 -9.76 25.99 -3.27
C LYS A 173 -8.34 26.33 -2.80
N ILE A 174 -7.98 25.87 -1.61
CA ILE A 174 -6.60 26.04 -1.10
C ILE A 174 -5.65 25.10 -1.87
N LYS A 175 -4.72 25.68 -2.63
CA LYS A 175 -3.64 24.91 -3.27
C LYS A 175 -2.76 24.32 -2.17
N GLN A 176 -2.51 23.01 -2.21
CA GLN A 176 -1.62 22.36 -1.24
C GLN A 176 -0.21 22.94 -1.37
N GLN A 177 0.17 23.78 -0.40
CA GLN A 177 1.52 24.34 -0.32
C GLN A 177 2.46 23.24 0.18
N LYS A 178 3.27 22.70 -0.75
CA LYS A 178 4.19 21.57 -0.46
C LYS A 178 5.42 21.97 0.37
N TYR A 179 5.76 23.26 0.37
CA TYR A 179 6.91 23.86 1.03
C TYR A 179 6.46 25.13 1.74
N SER A 180 7.02 25.45 2.91
CA SER A 180 6.70 26.70 3.60
C SER A 180 7.10 27.93 2.76
N PRO A 181 6.52 29.12 2.99
CA PRO A 181 6.92 30.33 2.26
C PRO A 181 8.43 30.60 2.30
N ASP A 182 9.07 30.39 3.45
CA ASP A 182 10.52 30.58 3.61
C ASP A 182 11.33 29.55 2.82
N GLN A 183 10.88 28.29 2.81
CA GLN A 183 11.49 27.23 2.00
C GLN A 183 11.36 27.52 0.50
N VAL A 184 10.19 28.00 0.08
CA VAL A 184 9.91 28.39 -1.30
C VAL A 184 10.80 29.56 -1.72
N ALA A 185 10.97 30.57 -0.87
CA ALA A 185 11.85 31.71 -1.14
C ALA A 185 13.31 31.30 -1.34
N VAL A 186 13.82 30.39 -0.50
CA VAL A 186 15.19 29.87 -0.64
C VAL A 186 15.34 29.02 -1.91
N LEU A 187 14.35 28.19 -2.25
CA LEU A 187 14.37 27.37 -3.46
C LEU A 187 14.33 28.22 -4.74
N PHE A 188 13.45 29.23 -4.81
CA PHE A 188 13.39 30.15 -5.95
C PHE A 188 14.68 30.95 -6.10
N LYS A 189 15.21 31.49 -4.99
CA LYS A 189 16.48 32.21 -5.02
C LYS A 189 17.62 31.34 -5.55
N ALA A 190 17.70 30.08 -5.12
CA ALA A 190 18.72 29.15 -5.59
C ALA A 190 18.53 28.75 -7.06
N PHE A 191 17.28 28.68 -7.54
CA PHE A 191 16.96 28.41 -8.95
C PHE A 191 17.32 29.57 -9.87
N ASP A 192 17.03 30.80 -9.44
CA ASP A 192 17.39 32.02 -10.17
C ASP A 192 18.91 32.20 -10.26
N GLU A 193 19.65 31.75 -9.24
CA GLU A 193 21.13 31.71 -9.24
C GLU A 193 21.67 30.67 -10.23
N SER A 194 21.09 29.46 -10.24
CA SER A 194 21.41 28.44 -11.23
C SER A 194 20.31 27.39 -11.32
N PRO A 195 19.78 27.10 -12.52
CA PRO A 195 18.81 26.02 -12.72
C PRO A 195 19.45 24.62 -12.58
N TYR A 196 20.78 24.54 -12.51
CA TYR A 196 21.55 23.32 -12.28
C TYR A 196 22.20 23.38 -10.90
N ALA A 197 21.88 22.42 -10.04
CA ALA A 197 22.46 22.32 -8.71
C ALA A 197 23.29 21.04 -8.58
N ASP A 198 24.59 21.22 -8.30
CA ASP A 198 25.47 20.11 -7.99
C ASP A 198 25.20 19.54 -6.58
N SER A 199 25.86 18.43 -6.26
CA SER A 199 25.72 17.74 -4.97
C SER A 199 25.93 18.69 -3.76
N ASN A 200 26.85 19.65 -3.89
CA ASN A 200 27.18 20.57 -2.81
C ASN A 200 26.09 21.63 -2.63
N LYS A 201 25.62 22.23 -3.72
CA LYS A 201 24.51 23.20 -3.72
C LYS A 201 23.22 22.57 -3.19
N ILE A 202 22.95 21.31 -3.53
CA ILE A 202 21.80 20.57 -2.98
C ILE A 202 21.92 20.34 -1.48
N THR A 203 23.14 20.13 -0.97
CA THR A 203 23.39 20.00 0.48
C THR A 203 23.16 21.33 1.18
N GLU A 204 23.68 22.42 0.63
CA GLU A 204 23.52 23.77 1.16
C GLU A 204 22.04 24.20 1.25
N ILE A 205 21.26 23.94 0.19
CA ILE A 205 19.82 24.25 0.17
C ILE A 205 19.08 23.39 1.20
N ALA A 206 19.42 22.11 1.32
CA ALA A 206 18.83 21.21 2.32
C ALA A 206 19.07 21.71 3.74
N ASP A 207 20.30 22.14 4.04
CA ASP A 207 20.67 22.67 5.36
C ASP A 207 19.94 23.99 5.68
N LYS A 208 19.81 24.88 4.69
CA LYS A 208 19.11 26.17 4.84
C LYS A 208 17.59 26.04 5.00
N THR A 209 16.99 25.02 4.38
CA THR A 209 15.52 24.85 4.34
C THR A 209 15.01 23.81 5.33
N GLY A 210 15.91 23.03 5.95
CA GLY A 210 15.57 21.83 6.70
C GLY A 210 14.95 20.72 5.84
N LEU A 211 14.97 20.88 4.51
CA LEU A 211 14.45 19.88 3.57
C LEU A 211 15.48 18.77 3.37
N MET A 212 14.99 17.56 3.16
CA MET A 212 15.87 16.45 2.82
C MET A 212 16.40 16.65 1.40
N ARG A 213 17.66 16.26 1.14
CA ARG A 213 18.30 16.41 -0.18
C ARG A 213 17.45 15.90 -1.35
N ASN A 214 16.70 14.80 -1.15
CA ASN A 214 15.80 14.24 -2.16
C ASN A 214 14.53 15.06 -2.42
N GLN A 215 14.20 16.03 -1.55
CA GLN A 215 13.10 16.99 -1.72
C GLN A 215 13.56 18.25 -2.46
N VAL A 216 14.87 18.54 -2.42
CA VAL A 216 15.54 19.59 -3.20
C VAL A 216 15.78 19.09 -4.64
N CYS A 217 16.33 17.88 -4.83
CA CYS A 217 16.61 17.34 -6.17
C CYS A 217 15.43 16.62 -6.85
N GLY A 218 14.46 16.10 -6.08
CA GLY A 218 13.38 15.24 -6.60
C GLY A 218 12.13 15.99 -7.06
N GLY A 219 12.15 17.31 -7.02
CA GLY A 219 11.10 18.19 -7.53
C GLY A 219 11.57 18.90 -8.79
N TRP A 220 10.65 19.49 -9.53
CA TRP A 220 10.81 20.25 -10.78
C TRP A 220 11.75 21.49 -10.69
N TRP A 221 12.64 21.55 -9.70
CA TRP A 221 13.49 22.69 -9.34
C TRP A 221 14.88 22.59 -9.96
N PHE A 222 15.59 21.48 -9.83
CA PHE A 222 16.96 21.36 -10.32
C PHE A 222 17.09 20.08 -11.14
N SER A 223 17.52 20.20 -12.40
CA SER A 223 17.77 19.08 -13.33
C SER A 223 19.23 18.67 -13.35
#